data_AF-A0A9P8Y953-F1
#
_entry.id   AF-A0A9P8Y953-F1
#
_cell.length_a   1.000
_cell.length_b   1.000
_cell.length_c   1.000
_cell.angle_alpha   90.00
_cell.angle_beta   90.00
_cell.angle_gamma   90.00
#
_symmetry.space_group_name_H-M   'P 1'
#
loop_
_entity.id
_entity.type
_entity.pdbx_description
1 polymer ?
#
loop_
_entity_poly.entity_id
_entity_poly.type
_entity_poly.pdbx_seq_one_letter_code
_entity_poly.pdbx_strand_id
1 'polypeptide(L)'
;MSRLHVPEEGFDLSENTQAVPWDFLNARCKSFHVEFLQLSAAGMSLEQAQALKNHVVLKIDFAHQIAGFRGVRVSMDVNQDLASTPSEDGGIPWKPGKMLVKPVVYRGASRSSARTFELEIYQESNLQRFLEELLVYGMQEFSFTNISDRYFGCRDFM
;
A
#
# COMPACT_ATOMS: atom_id res chain seq x y z
N MET A 1 -28.38 -0.01 9.24
CA MET A 1 -26.91 0.15 9.37
C MET A 1 -26.45 1.01 8.21
N SER A 2 -25.86 2.20 8.46
CA SER A 2 -25.31 3.02 7.38
C SER A 2 -24.13 2.28 6.74
N ARG A 3 -24.12 2.21 5.41
CA ARG A 3 -23.05 1.54 4.68
C ARG A 3 -21.85 2.46 4.69
N LEU A 4 -20.75 2.02 5.30
CA LEU A 4 -19.48 2.75 5.26
C LEU A 4 -19.06 2.95 3.81
N HIS A 5 -18.87 4.20 3.40
CA HIS A 5 -18.41 4.53 2.05
C HIS A 5 -16.89 4.37 2.01
N VAL A 6 -16.42 3.50 1.12
CA VAL A 6 -14.99 3.30 0.86
C VAL A 6 -14.72 3.87 -0.54
N PRO A 7 -13.82 4.86 -0.69
CA PRO A 7 -13.45 5.37 -2.00
C PRO A 7 -12.89 4.24 -2.88
N GLU A 8 -13.04 4.36 -4.19
CA GLU A 8 -12.61 3.32 -5.14
C GLU A 8 -11.11 2.99 -5.01
N GLU A 9 -10.29 4.01 -4.81
CA GLU A 9 -8.84 3.86 -4.61
C GLU A 9 -8.43 3.55 -3.16
N GLY A 10 -9.37 3.65 -2.20
CA GLY A 10 -9.09 3.59 -0.77
C GLY A 10 -8.90 4.97 -0.13
N PHE A 11 -8.44 4.99 1.12
CA PHE A 11 -8.23 6.22 1.88
C PHE A 11 -6.80 6.73 1.67
N ASP A 12 -6.64 7.94 1.13
CA ASP A 12 -5.34 8.54 0.84
C ASP A 12 -4.76 9.28 2.05
N LEU A 13 -3.70 8.71 2.63
CA LEU A 13 -2.99 9.26 3.78
C LEU A 13 -1.95 10.32 3.40
N SER A 14 -1.57 10.42 2.13
CA SER A 14 -0.70 11.47 1.62
C SER A 14 -1.47 12.78 1.43
N GLU A 15 -2.77 12.72 1.11
CA GLU A 15 -3.66 13.89 1.06
C GLU A 15 -4.24 14.24 2.43
N ASN A 16 -4.75 13.24 3.16
CA ASN A 16 -5.38 13.43 4.46
C ASN A 16 -5.02 12.31 5.43
N THR A 17 -4.16 12.60 6.40
CA THR A 17 -3.71 11.64 7.42
C THR A 17 -4.83 11.11 8.32
N GLN A 18 -6.00 11.76 8.30
CA GLN A 18 -7.21 11.37 9.04
C GLN A 18 -8.29 10.77 8.13
N ALA A 19 -7.95 10.38 6.88
CA ALA A 19 -8.92 9.86 5.91
C ALA A 19 -9.55 8.53 6.33
N VAL A 20 -8.86 7.73 7.15
CA VAL A 20 -9.32 6.39 7.55
C VAL A 20 -10.39 6.51 8.64
N PRO A 21 -11.58 5.91 8.46
CA PRO A 21 -12.65 5.94 9.45
C PRO A 21 -12.25 5.34 10.81
N TRP A 22 -12.80 5.93 11.88
CA TRP A 22 -12.54 5.53 13.27
C TRP A 22 -12.78 4.04 13.56
N ASP A 23 -13.81 3.44 12.95
CA ASP A 23 -14.11 2.01 13.09
C ASP A 23 -12.97 1.11 12.57
N PHE A 24 -12.28 1.54 11.51
CA PHE A 24 -11.10 0.85 11.00
C PHE A 24 -9.89 1.10 11.89
N LEU A 25 -9.67 2.35 12.32
CA LEU A 25 -8.54 2.72 13.17
C LEU A 25 -8.51 1.92 14.49
N ASN A 26 -9.68 1.67 15.09
CA ASN A 26 -9.80 0.87 16.31
C ASN A 26 -9.93 -0.63 16.08
N ALA A 27 -9.94 -1.08 14.83
CA ALA A 27 -10.00 -2.50 14.54
C ALA A 27 -8.77 -3.19 15.12
N ARG A 28 -8.99 -4.15 16.03
CA ARG A 28 -7.93 -4.98 16.58
C ARG A 28 -7.29 -5.80 15.46
N CYS A 29 -5.98 -5.70 15.36
CA CYS A 29 -5.18 -6.43 14.39
C CYS A 29 -4.87 -7.84 14.90
N LYS A 30 -4.92 -8.83 14.00
CA LYS A 30 -4.64 -10.24 14.29
C LYS A 30 -3.28 -10.67 13.74
N SER A 31 -3.01 -10.33 12.49
CA SER A 31 -1.79 -10.72 11.81
C SER A 31 -1.40 -9.66 10.80
N PHE A 32 -0.09 -9.58 10.57
CA PHE A 32 0.52 -8.68 9.61
C PHE A 32 1.16 -9.50 8.50
N HIS A 33 1.04 -9.04 7.26
CA HIS A 33 1.51 -9.74 6.07
C HIS A 33 2.31 -8.78 5.20
N VAL A 34 3.53 -9.16 4.85
CA VAL A 34 4.29 -8.51 3.77
C VAL A 34 4.08 -9.33 2.51
N GLU A 35 3.37 -8.79 1.53
CA GLU A 35 3.06 -9.50 0.28
C GLU A 35 3.89 -8.92 -0.87
N PHE A 36 4.63 -9.79 -1.56
CA PHE A 36 5.28 -9.49 -2.83
C PHE A 36 4.32 -9.90 -3.94
N LEU A 37 3.67 -8.95 -4.59
CA LEU A 37 2.65 -9.25 -5.59
C LEU A 37 3.25 -9.76 -6.91
N GLN A 38 2.63 -10.79 -7.47
CA GLN A 38 2.90 -11.25 -8.84
C GLN A 38 2.44 -10.17 -9.82
N LEU A 39 3.37 -9.69 -10.63
CA LEU A 39 3.01 -8.96 -11.83
C LEU A 39 2.68 -9.97 -12.94
N SER A 40 1.57 -9.75 -13.63
CA SER A 40 1.19 -10.57 -14.78
C SER A 40 2.23 -10.41 -15.88
N ALA A 41 2.95 -11.48 -16.19
CA ALA A 41 3.90 -11.57 -17.30
C ALA A 41 3.25 -12.08 -18.59
N ALA A 42 1.91 -12.13 -18.66
CA ALA A 42 1.20 -12.67 -19.82
C ALA A 42 1.56 -11.87 -21.08
N GLY A 43 2.15 -12.54 -22.07
CA GLY A 43 2.57 -11.94 -23.33
C GLY A 43 3.93 -11.21 -23.29
N MET A 44 4.65 -11.24 -22.17
CA MET A 44 5.99 -10.65 -22.05
C MET A 44 7.09 -11.69 -22.31
N SER A 45 8.25 -11.25 -22.81
CA SER A 45 9.44 -12.10 -22.89
C SER A 45 9.98 -12.44 -21.49
N LEU A 46 10.78 -13.51 -21.36
CA LEU A 46 11.38 -13.91 -20.07
C LEU A 46 12.19 -12.76 -19.44
N GLU A 47 12.92 -12.02 -20.28
CA GLU A 47 13.75 -10.87 -19.87
C GLU A 47 12.89 -9.68 -19.41
N GLN A 48 11.76 -9.44 -20.08
CA GLN A 48 10.78 -8.42 -19.68
C GLN A 48 10.04 -8.81 -18.39
N ALA A 49 9.71 -10.10 -18.24
CA ALA A 49 9.09 -10.64 -17.05
C ALA A 49 10.03 -10.57 -15.84
N GLN A 50 11.33 -10.82 -16.02
CA GLN A 50 12.35 -10.67 -14.99
C GLN A 50 12.61 -9.20 -14.62
N ALA A 51 12.37 -8.27 -15.55
CA ALA A 51 12.45 -6.84 -15.28
C ALA A 51 11.20 -6.26 -14.56
N LEU A 52 10.11 -7.04 -14.43
CA LEU A 52 8.94 -6.63 -13.65
C LEU A 52 9.29 -6.66 -12.15
N LYS A 53 9.47 -5.47 -11.58
CA LYS A 53 9.73 -5.33 -10.14
C LYS A 53 8.47 -5.61 -9.34
N ASN A 54 8.52 -6.62 -8.47
CA ASN A 54 7.42 -6.99 -7.56
C ASN A 54 6.93 -5.76 -6.79
N HIS A 55 5.61 -5.66 -6.61
CA HIS A 55 5.03 -4.65 -5.72
C HIS A 55 4.97 -5.23 -4.30
N VAL A 56 5.59 -4.55 -3.34
CA VAL A 56 5.40 -4.89 -1.93
C VAL A 56 4.16 -4.16 -1.41
N VAL A 57 3.27 -4.89 -0.76
CA VAL A 57 2.15 -4.31 -0.01
C VAL A 57 2.16 -4.84 1.42
N LEU A 58 1.77 -3.98 2.36
CA LEU A 58 1.59 -4.36 3.74
C LEU A 58 0.11 -4.65 3.95
N LYS A 59 -0.23 -5.85 4.43
CA LYS A 59 -1.62 -6.25 4.68
C LYS A 59 -1.80 -6.60 6.15
N ILE A 60 -2.87 -6.10 6.74
CA ILE A 60 -3.21 -6.32 8.14
C ILE A 60 -4.56 -6.99 8.20
N ASP A 61 -4.64 -8.16 8.83
CA ASP A 61 -5.92 -8.81 9.10
C ASP A 61 -6.49 -8.32 10.43
N PHE A 62 -7.79 -8.07 10.46
CA PHE A 62 -8.51 -7.77 11.67
C PHE A 62 -8.95 -9.03 12.41
N ALA A 63 -8.94 -8.97 13.74
CA ALA A 63 -9.45 -10.01 14.63
C ALA A 63 -10.95 -10.27 14.40
N HIS A 64 -11.72 -9.21 14.10
CA HIS A 64 -13.14 -9.27 13.77
C HIS A 64 -13.45 -8.51 12.48
N GLN A 65 -14.57 -8.82 11.84
CA GLN A 65 -14.99 -8.15 10.62
C GLN A 65 -15.54 -6.75 10.94
N ILE A 66 -15.12 -5.74 10.20
CA ILE A 66 -15.54 -4.34 10.34
C ILE A 66 -16.23 -3.92 9.04
N ALA A 67 -17.51 -3.56 9.10
CA ALA A 67 -18.29 -3.09 7.95
C ALA A 67 -18.21 -3.99 6.68
N GLY A 68 -18.05 -5.31 6.83
CA GLY A 68 -17.89 -6.23 5.70
C GLY A 68 -16.43 -6.60 5.38
N PHE A 69 -15.47 -5.88 5.93
CA PHE A 69 -14.04 -6.04 5.66
C PHE A 69 -13.35 -6.83 6.77
N ARG A 70 -12.36 -7.62 6.38
CA ARG A 70 -11.60 -8.51 7.26
C ARG A 70 -10.17 -8.02 7.52
N GLY A 71 -9.79 -6.90 6.95
CA GLY A 71 -8.48 -6.30 7.08
C GLY A 71 -8.33 -5.08 6.19
N VAL A 72 -7.10 -4.58 6.09
CA VAL A 72 -6.70 -3.51 5.16
C VAL A 72 -5.38 -3.85 4.49
N ARG A 73 -5.12 -3.20 3.37
CA ARG A 73 -3.83 -3.10 2.71
C ARG A 73 -3.34 -1.68 2.74
N VAL A 74 -2.06 -1.49 3.06
CA VAL A 74 -1.34 -0.25 2.84
C VAL A 74 -0.53 -0.42 1.56
N SER A 75 -0.82 0.41 0.56
CA SER A 75 -0.13 0.42 -0.73
C SER A 75 0.48 1.78 -1.02
N MET A 76 1.68 1.77 -1.60
CA MET A 76 2.36 2.95 -2.11
C MET A 76 2.23 2.97 -3.63
N ASP A 77 1.43 3.89 -4.14
CA ASP A 77 1.13 4.02 -5.56
C ASP A 77 1.68 5.34 -6.10
N VAL A 78 1.87 5.41 -7.42
CA VAL A 78 2.23 6.67 -8.10
C VAL A 78 1.00 7.57 -8.12
N ASN A 79 1.15 8.84 -7.74
CA ASN A 79 0.08 9.82 -7.88
C ASN A 79 0.00 10.28 -9.35
N GLN A 80 -0.97 9.74 -10.09
CA GLN A 80 -1.12 10.01 -11.52
C GLN A 80 -1.66 11.41 -11.81
N ASP A 81 -2.38 12.01 -10.86
CA ASP A 81 -3.04 13.30 -11.00
C ASP A 81 -2.05 14.48 -10.93
N LEU A 82 -0.87 14.25 -10.34
CA LEU A 82 0.19 15.24 -10.23
C LEU A 82 1.22 15.10 -11.37
N ALA A 83 1.61 16.22 -11.97
CA ALA A 83 2.66 16.25 -12.97
C ALA A 83 4.02 15.82 -12.39
N SER A 84 4.91 15.29 -13.24
CA SER A 84 6.30 15.05 -12.85
C SER A 84 7.04 16.37 -12.68
N THR A 85 7.84 16.48 -11.62
CA THR A 85 8.74 17.60 -11.38
C THR A 85 10.03 17.35 -12.15
N PRO A 86 10.41 18.21 -13.11
CA PRO A 86 11.70 18.12 -13.78
C PRO A 86 12.81 18.41 -12.77
N SER A 87 13.95 17.74 -12.91
CA SER A 87 15.14 18.07 -12.11
C SER A 87 15.84 19.30 -12.68
N GLU A 88 16.26 20.22 -11.82
CA GLU A 88 16.92 21.48 -12.20
C GLU A 88 18.23 21.25 -12.98
N ASP A 89 18.95 20.17 -12.70
CA ASP A 89 20.25 19.84 -13.33
C ASP A 89 20.15 18.92 -14.56
N GLY A 90 18.95 18.71 -15.12
CA GLY A 90 18.74 17.78 -16.24
C GLY A 90 18.87 16.29 -15.86
N GLY A 91 18.85 15.98 -14.57
CA GLY A 91 18.71 14.63 -14.01
C GLY A 91 17.33 13.96 -14.24
N ILE A 92 17.08 12.91 -13.46
CA ILE A 92 15.88 12.08 -13.60
C ILE A 92 14.66 12.80 -12.98
N PRO A 93 13.55 12.98 -13.71
CA PRO A 93 12.34 13.59 -13.15
C PRO A 93 11.75 12.78 -12.00
N TRP A 94 11.07 13.47 -11.09
CA TRP A 94 10.42 12.86 -9.93
C TRP A 94 8.90 12.98 -10.08
N LYS A 95 8.15 12.00 -9.58
CA LYS A 95 6.68 12.02 -9.54
C LYS A 95 6.20 11.70 -8.13
N PRO A 96 5.33 12.52 -7.52
CA PRO A 96 4.82 12.25 -6.18
C PRO A 96 4.14 10.88 -6.08
N GLY A 97 4.28 10.24 -4.92
CA GLY A 97 3.55 9.05 -4.55
C GLY A 97 2.27 9.35 -3.76
N LYS A 98 1.46 8.31 -3.55
CA LYS A 98 0.34 8.30 -2.61
C LYS A 98 0.32 7.04 -1.77
N MET A 99 0.12 7.19 -0.47
CA MET A 99 -0.05 6.09 0.47
C MET A 99 -1.54 5.83 0.69
N LEU A 100 -2.02 4.68 0.24
CA LEU A 100 -3.43 4.33 0.28
C LEU A 100 -3.69 3.21 1.30
N VAL A 101 -4.75 3.37 2.10
CA VAL A 101 -5.31 2.32 2.95
C VAL A 101 -6.57 1.75 2.27
N LYS A 102 -6.48 0.51 1.80
CA LYS A 102 -7.51 -0.19 1.04
C LYS A 102 -8.14 -1.31 1.88
N PRO A 103 -9.39 -1.18 2.34
CA PRO A 103 -10.10 -2.26 3.02
C PRO A 103 -10.20 -3.52 2.14
N VAL A 104 -10.04 -4.69 2.76
CA VAL A 104 -10.12 -5.99 2.05
C VAL A 104 -11.11 -6.93 2.73
N VAL A 105 -11.80 -7.74 1.93
CA VAL A 105 -12.88 -8.63 2.38
C VAL A 105 -12.40 -10.03 2.78
N TYR A 106 -11.10 -10.31 2.72
CA TYR A 106 -10.50 -11.63 2.94
C TYR A 106 -9.36 -11.59 3.95
N ARG A 107 -9.03 -12.77 4.52
CA ARG A 107 -7.90 -12.98 5.44
C ARG A 107 -6.78 -13.78 4.79
N GLY A 108 -5.59 -13.72 5.37
CA GLY A 108 -4.40 -14.42 4.89
C GLY A 108 -3.85 -13.83 3.60
N ALA A 109 -2.90 -14.54 3.00
CA ALA A 109 -2.25 -14.09 1.77
C ALA A 109 -3.23 -13.88 0.61
N SER A 110 -2.97 -12.84 -0.17
CA SER A 110 -3.62 -12.60 -1.45
C SER A 110 -3.35 -13.70 -2.46
N ARG A 111 -4.34 -14.00 -3.30
CA ARG A 111 -4.17 -14.85 -4.50
C ARG A 111 -3.18 -14.27 -5.52
N SER A 112 -2.97 -12.95 -5.48
CA SER A 112 -2.01 -12.25 -6.32
C SER A 112 -0.62 -12.17 -5.70
N SER A 113 -0.36 -12.82 -4.56
CA SER A 113 0.96 -12.81 -3.92
C SER A 113 1.87 -13.87 -4.53
N ALA A 114 3.08 -13.47 -4.92
CA ALA A 114 4.18 -14.36 -5.30
C ALA A 114 4.82 -14.99 -4.07
N ARG A 115 4.93 -14.20 -3.01
CA ARG A 115 5.49 -14.61 -1.72
C ARG A 115 4.88 -13.75 -0.62
N THR A 116 4.48 -14.38 0.47
CA THR A 116 3.97 -13.70 1.66
C THR A 116 4.78 -14.11 2.87
N PHE A 117 5.12 -13.12 3.69
CA PHE A 117 5.64 -13.33 5.04
C PHE A 117 4.57 -12.90 6.03
N GLU A 118 4.19 -13.81 6.92
CA GLU A 118 3.25 -13.53 8.00
C GLU A 118 4.02 -13.25 9.28
N LEU A 119 3.68 -12.17 9.96
CA LEU A 119 4.16 -11.79 11.27
C LEU A 119 2.96 -11.81 12.22
N GLU A 120 3.02 -12.66 13.24
CA GLU A 120 2.02 -12.68 14.30
C GLU A 120 2.14 -11.42 15.17
N ILE A 121 0.99 -10.79 15.44
CA ILE A 121 0.93 -9.63 16.33
C ILE A 121 0.63 -10.15 17.74
N TYR A 122 1.69 -10.27 18.56
CA TYR A 122 1.61 -10.85 19.90
C TYR A 122 0.91 -9.97 20.94
N GLN A 123 0.90 -8.65 20.76
CA GLN A 123 0.22 -7.71 21.65
C GLN A 123 -1.08 -7.23 21.05
N GLU A 124 -2.07 -6.90 21.88
CA GLU A 124 -3.28 -6.23 21.40
C GLU A 124 -2.89 -4.88 20.80
N SER A 125 -2.92 -4.80 19.46
CA SER A 125 -2.67 -3.59 18.70
C SER A 125 -3.86 -3.32 17.79
N ASN A 126 -4.12 -2.06 17.51
CA ASN A 126 -5.14 -1.62 16.56
C ASN A 126 -4.47 -1.11 15.28
N LEU A 127 -5.28 -0.84 14.25
CA LEU A 127 -4.77 -0.31 12.99
C LEU A 127 -4.14 1.07 13.17
N GLN A 128 -4.71 1.90 14.05
CA GLN A 128 -4.23 3.26 14.32
C GLN A 128 -2.75 3.25 14.68
N ARG A 129 -2.33 2.43 15.66
CA ARG A 129 -0.94 2.35 16.08
C ARG A 129 -0.01 2.00 14.92
N PHE A 130 -0.43 1.09 14.05
CA PHE A 130 0.37 0.72 12.88
C PHE A 130 0.53 1.88 11.89
N LEU A 131 -0.56 2.59 11.60
CA LEU A 131 -0.52 3.73 10.68
C LEU A 131 0.24 4.93 11.29
N GLU A 132 0.11 5.18 12.59
CA GLU A 132 0.84 6.22 13.30
C GLU A 132 2.36 6.05 13.17
N GLU A 133 2.89 4.82 13.27
CA GLU A 133 4.31 4.56 13.06
C GLU A 133 4.75 5.00 11.65
N LEU A 134 3.99 4.62 10.60
CA LEU A 134 4.29 5.04 9.23
C LEU A 134 4.25 6.57 9.07
N LEU A 135 3.26 7.21 9.69
CA LEU A 135 3.04 8.66 9.58
C LEU A 135 4.09 9.48 10.34
N VAL A 136 4.49 9.03 11.54
CA VAL A 136 5.52 9.68 12.37
C VAL A 136 6.87 9.73 11.65
N TYR A 137 7.19 8.68 10.88
CA TYR A 137 8.40 8.64 10.07
C TYR A 137 8.25 9.28 8.69
N GLY A 138 7.12 9.93 8.39
CA GLY A 138 6.88 10.61 7.12
C GLY A 138 6.79 9.66 5.92
N MET A 139 6.49 8.37 6.13
CA MET A 139 6.50 7.38 5.05
C MET A 139 5.43 7.63 3.99
N GLN A 140 4.40 8.44 4.29
CA GLN A 140 3.38 8.91 3.35
C GLN A 140 3.90 9.97 2.37
N GLU A 141 5.05 10.59 2.66
CA GLU A 141 5.67 11.62 1.82
C GLU A 141 6.83 11.00 1.04
N PHE A 142 6.55 10.59 -0.19
CA PHE A 142 7.55 9.95 -1.04
C PHE A 142 7.35 10.29 -2.51
N SER A 143 8.38 10.05 -3.30
CA SER A 143 8.37 10.27 -4.75
C SER A 143 9.01 9.08 -5.47
N PHE A 144 8.59 8.90 -6.72
CA PHE A 144 9.19 7.96 -7.65
C PHE A 144 10.05 8.73 -8.65
N THR A 145 11.23 8.20 -8.96
CA THR A 145 11.97 8.55 -10.17
C THR A 145 11.24 8.03 -11.40
N ASN A 146 11.21 8.83 -12.46
CA ASN A 146 10.71 8.42 -13.78
C ASN A 146 11.88 8.20 -14.74
N ILE A 147 12.20 6.94 -15.03
CA ILE A 147 13.27 6.56 -15.96
C ILE A 147 12.66 5.82 -17.13
N SER A 148 12.76 6.38 -18.34
CA SER A 148 12.21 5.77 -19.57
C SER A 148 10.72 5.40 -19.45
N ASP A 149 9.90 6.34 -18.98
CA ASP A 149 8.46 6.19 -18.74
C ASP A 149 8.07 5.10 -17.73
N ARG A 150 9.01 4.72 -16.85
CA ARG A 150 8.79 3.77 -15.77
C ARG A 150 9.11 4.42 -14.43
N TYR A 151 8.24 4.18 -13.46
CA TYR A 151 8.37 4.72 -12.11
C TYR A 151 9.14 3.76 -11.20
N PHE A 152 10.22 4.26 -10.59
CA PHE A 152 11.06 3.55 -9.63
C PHE A 152 11.13 4.35 -8.32
N GLY A 153 10.98 3.70 -7.17
CA GLY A 153 10.92 4.38 -5.87
C GLY A 153 10.68 3.38 -4.75
N CYS A 154 9.98 3.79 -3.69
CA CYS A 154 9.55 3.01 -2.50
C CYS A 154 8.63 1.80 -2.80
N ARG A 155 8.82 1.12 -3.94
CA ARG A 155 8.32 -0.24 -4.21
C ARG A 155 8.97 -1.29 -3.31
N ASP A 156 10.06 -0.92 -2.65
CA ASP A 156 10.80 -1.75 -1.70
C ASP A 156 10.60 -1.15 -0.29
N PHE A 157 9.65 -1.68 0.48
CA PHE A 157 9.66 -1.57 1.95
C PHE A 157 10.80 -2.44 2.57
N MET A 158 11.79 -2.84 1.76
CA MET A 158 12.93 -3.67 2.17
C MET A 158 14.17 -2.81 2.42
#